data_AF-A0A4Q3L5R7-F1
#
_entry.id   AF-A0A4Q3L5R7-F1
#
_cell.length_a   1.000
_cell.length_b   1.000
_cell.length_c   1.000
_cell.angle_alpha   90.00
_cell.angle_beta   90.00
_cell.angle_gamma   90.00
#
_symmetry.space_group_name_H-M   'P 1'
#
loop_
_entity.id
_entity.type
_entity.pdbx_description
1 polymer ?
#
loop_
_entity_poly.entity_id
_entity_poly.type
_entity_poly.pdbx_seq_one_letter_code
_entity_poly.pdbx_strand_id
1 'polypeptide(L)' 'MIRSDLVLRLGAMNPHLYERECQAVVDAILGRIADALVAGDRVEIRGFG' A
#
# COMPACT_ATOMS: atom_id res chain seq x y z
N MET A 1 12.08 5.79 -2.65
CA MET A 1 10.92 5.87 -1.75
C MET A 1 10.84 4.55 -1.02
N ILE A 2 10.97 4.56 0.30
CA ILE A 2 10.81 3.37 1.15
C ILE A 2 9.39 3.32 1.74
N ARG A 3 8.99 2.18 2.33
CA ARG A 3 7.64 1.97 2.87
C ARG A 3 7.21 3.06 3.86
N SER A 4 8.11 3.49 4.74
CA SER A 4 7.83 4.58 5.69
C SER A 4 7.55 5.91 5.00
N ASP A 5 8.25 6.23 3.91
CA ASP A 5 7.99 7.45 3.13
C ASP A 5 6.58 7.44 2.53
N LEU A 6 6.10 6.27 2.09
CA LEU A 6 4.76 6.10 1.54
C LEU A 6 3.68 6.32 2.60
N VAL A 7 3.89 5.81 3.82
CA VAL A 7 2.98 6.00 4.95
C VAL A 7 2.89 7.47 5.36
N LEU A 8 4.04 8.15 5.48
CA LEU A 8 4.10 9.58 5.79
C LEU A 8 3.42 10.42 4.69
N ARG A 9 3.66 10.12 3.42
CA ARG A 9 2.98 10.79 2.30
C ARG A 9 1.47 10.57 2.33
N LEU A 10 1.02 9.34 2.61
CA LEU A 10 -0.40 9.03 2.69
C LEU A 10 -1.09 9.79 3.84
N GLY A 11 -0.45 9.88 5.00
CA GLY A 11 -0.94 10.67 6.13
C GLY A 11 -0.99 12.17 5.82
N ALA A 12 0.04 12.71 5.16
CA ALA A 12 0.04 14.12 4.74
C ALA A 12 -1.09 14.45 3.74
N MET A 13 -1.43 13.51 2.86
CA MET A 13 -2.54 13.67 1.89
C MET A 13 -3.92 13.42 2.51
N ASN A 14 -4.00 12.71 3.63
CA ASN A 14 -5.24 12.34 4.30
C ASN A 14 -5.19 12.73 5.78
N PRO A 15 -5.31 14.02 6.14
CA PRO A 15 -5.11 14.49 7.52
C PRO A 15 -6.13 13.96 8.53
N HIS A 16 -7.20 13.33 8.06
CA HIS A 16 -8.23 12.68 8.89
C HIS A 16 -7.86 11.24 9.29
N LEU A 17 -6.82 10.66 8.69
CA LEU A 17 -6.31 9.34 9.03
C LEU A 17 -5.14 9.47 10.00
N TYR A 18 -5.11 8.61 11.00
CA TYR A 18 -3.95 8.43 11.86
C TYR A 18 -2.84 7.67 11.13
N GLU A 19 -1.59 7.88 11.53
CA GLU A 19 -0.43 7.21 10.93
C GLU A 19 -0.56 5.68 10.95
N ARG A 20 -1.08 5.12 12.05
CA ARG A 20 -1.37 3.68 12.17
C ARG A 20 -2.38 3.17 11.14
N GLU A 21 -3.37 3.99 10.77
CA GLU A 21 -4.35 3.63 9.75
C GLU A 21 -3.72 3.68 8.36
N CYS A 22 -2.90 4.69 8.10
CA CYS A 22 -2.11 4.77 6.87
C CYS A 22 -1.16 3.56 6.73
N GLN A 23 -0.49 3.17 7.81
CA GLN A 23 0.34 1.98 7.86
C GLN A 23 -0.49 0.73 7.55
N ALA A 24 -1.64 0.54 8.20
CA ALA A 24 -2.51 -0.62 7.97
C ALA A 24 -2.99 -0.72 6.51
N VAL A 25 -3.31 0.42 5.87
CA VAL A 25 -3.69 0.46 4.45
C VAL A 25 -2.53 0.05 3.55
N VAL A 26 -1.33 0.60 3.76
CA VAL A 26 -0.14 0.24 2.97
C VAL A 26 0.17 -1.25 3.12
N ASP A 27 0.02 -1.77 4.32
CA ASP A 27 0.31 -3.17 4.66
C ASP A 27 -0.68 -4.11 3.98
N ALA A 28 -1.97 -3.77 4.03
CA ALA A 28 -3.01 -4.53 3.36
C ALA A 28 -2.79 -4.60 1.85
N ILE A 29 -2.46 -3.47 1.21
CA ILE A 29 -2.25 -3.41 -0.25
C ILE A 29 -1.02 -4.23 -0.65
N LEU A 30 0.13 -3.98 -0.03
CA LEU A 30 1.38 -4.67 -0.38
C LEU A 30 1.32 -6.17 -0.02
N GLY A 31 0.70 -6.51 1.12
CA GLY A 31 0.46 -7.88 1.53
C GLY A 31 -0.40 -8.62 0.50
N ARG A 32 -1.50 -8.01 0.04
CA ARG A 32 -2.36 -8.65 -0.95
C ARG A 32 -1.68 -8.88 -2.29
N ILE A 33 -0.82 -7.95 -2.72
CA ILE A 33 0.01 -8.12 -3.93
C ILE A 33 0.96 -9.31 -3.73
N ALA A 34 1.65 -9.39 -2.59
CA ALA A 34 2.57 -10.49 -2.30
C ALA A 34 1.85 -11.84 -2.29
N ASP A 35 0.70 -11.94 -1.61
CA ASP A 35 -0.11 -13.16 -1.55
C ASP A 35 -0.57 -13.63 -2.94
N ALA A 36 -1.03 -12.69 -3.78
CA ALA A 36 -1.45 -12.99 -5.14
C ALA A 36 -0.28 -13.54 -5.97
N LEU A 37 0.89 -12.92 -5.89
CA LEU A 37 2.08 -13.39 -6.59
C LEU A 37 2.52 -14.79 -6.13
N VAL A 38 2.44 -15.07 -4.82
CA VAL A 38 2.71 -16.42 -4.27
C VAL A 38 1.72 -17.46 -4.79
N ALA A 39 0.45 -17.08 -4.97
CA ALA A 39 -0.58 -17.94 -5.55
C ALA A 39 -0.40 -18.17 -7.06
N GLY A 40 0.54 -17.47 -7.71
CA GLY A 40 0.72 -17.50 -9.17
C GLY A 40 -0.23 -16.59 -9.93
N ASP A 41 -0.94 -15.69 -9.23
CA ASP A 41 -1.92 -14.80 -9.83
C ASP A 41 -1.26 -13.61 -10.57
N ARG A 42 -1.96 -13.23 -11.64
CA ARG A 42 -1.95 -11.95 -12.34
C ARG A 42 -2.19 -10.72 -11.45
N VAL A 43 -1.19 -9.93 -11.05
CA VAL A 43 -1.45 -8.57 -10.52
C VAL A 43 -1.36 -7.53 -11.66
N GLU A 44 -2.44 -6.79 -11.89
CA GLU A 44 -2.52 -5.70 -12.87
C GLU A 44 -3.03 -4.43 -12.19
N ILE A 45 -2.28 -3.32 -12.30
CA ILE A 45 -2.73 -2.00 -11.84
C ILE A 45 -2.68 -1.04 -13.02
N ARG A 46 -3.86 -0.80 -13.61
CA ARG A 46 -3.98 0.06 -14.80
C ARG A 46 -3.38 1.44 -14.56
N GLY A 47 -2.52 1.88 -15.48
CA GLY A 47 -1.82 3.16 -15.39
C GLY A 47 -0.61 3.16 -14.45
N PHE A 48 -0.29 2.03 -13.83
CA PHE A 48 0.90 1.84 -12.99
C PHE A 48 1.83 0.75 -13.56
N GLY A 49 1.25 -0.38 -13.99
CA GLY A 49 1.96 -1.53 -14.56
C GLY A 49 1.08 -2.78 -14.63
#